data_AF-A0A401YC05-F1
#
_entry.id   AF-A0A401YC05-F1
#
_cell.length_a   1.000
_cell.length_b   1.000
_cell.length_c   1.000
_cell.angle_alpha   90.00
_cell.angle_beta   90.00
_cell.angle_gamma   90.00
#
_symmetry.space_group_name_H-M   'P 1'
#
loop_
_entity.id
_entity.type
_entity.pdbx_description
1 polymer ?
#
loop_
_entity_poly.entity_id
_entity_poly.type
_entity_poly.pdbx_seq_one_letter_code
_entity_poly.pdbx_strand_id
1 'polypeptide(L)'
;MAAPRHFAERHSLVIIIAIGESVVSVGEAVSHSAIDGPLLGGALLGIALAIALWRTYFNAIAVAAEHRLREVRGDDRTRMARDTFTYLHLPAVAGIVMLAVGLRVMLDEVAADAHEDTPAMAVLTLYAGAALYLLTLSALRWRVRDHPSLPRLVVAAWLVLAGAVLAATPVAPLANVTIVTGTFLSLATFDAWRYGRFTRVLRLRDTN
;
A
#
# COMPACT_ATOMS: atom_id res chain seq x y z
N MET A 1 -20.71 16.96 -18.66
CA MET A 1 -19.35 17.02 -18.06
C MET A 1 -19.33 16.05 -16.88
N ALA A 2 -18.65 14.91 -16.98
CA ALA A 2 -18.66 13.89 -15.93
C ALA A 2 -18.01 14.45 -14.65
N ALA A 3 -18.76 14.40 -13.55
CA ALA A 3 -18.34 14.96 -12.27
C ALA A 3 -17.02 14.31 -11.78
N PRO A 4 -16.07 15.08 -11.21
CA PRO A 4 -14.79 14.57 -10.71
C PRO A 4 -14.92 13.40 -9.72
N ARG A 5 -16.04 13.34 -8.99
CA ARG A 5 -16.36 12.26 -8.06
C ARG A 5 -16.52 10.91 -8.78
N HIS A 6 -17.12 10.91 -9.97
CA HIS A 6 -17.32 9.70 -10.78
C HIS A 6 -16.00 9.16 -11.35
N PHE A 7 -15.05 10.05 -11.67
CA PHE A 7 -13.72 9.62 -12.09
C PHE A 7 -12.91 9.04 -10.93
N ALA A 8 -12.93 9.67 -9.75
CA ALA A 8 -12.26 9.13 -8.56
C ALA A 8 -12.79 7.75 -8.18
N GLU A 9 -14.12 7.57 -8.25
CA GLU A 9 -14.79 6.31 -7.97
C GLU A 9 -14.33 5.21 -8.93
N ARG A 10 -14.30 5.46 -10.25
CA ARG A 10 -13.83 4.50 -11.26
C ARG A 10 -12.37 4.09 -11.08
N HIS A 11 -11.48 5.02 -10.76
CA HIS A 11 -10.05 4.69 -10.60
C HIS A 11 -9.78 3.97 -9.27
N SER A 12 -10.58 4.23 -8.23
CA SER A 12 -10.50 3.47 -6.99
C SER A 12 -10.90 2.00 -7.16
N LEU A 13 -11.81 1.70 -8.09
CA LEU A 13 -12.16 0.31 -8.43
C LEU A 13 -10.97 -0.46 -9.02
N VAL A 14 -10.12 0.18 -9.83
CA VAL A 14 -8.92 -0.48 -10.39
C VAL A 14 -7.98 -0.95 -9.27
N ILE A 15 -7.80 -0.14 -8.24
CA ILE A 15 -6.96 -0.50 -7.09
C ILE A 15 -7.60 -1.63 -6.26
N ILE A 16 -8.92 -1.61 -6.08
CA ILE A 16 -9.63 -2.71 -5.43
C ILE A 16 -9.44 -4.01 -6.22
N ILE A 17 -9.57 -3.97 -7.55
CA ILE A 17 -9.35 -5.14 -8.41
C ILE A 17 -7.91 -5.63 -8.29
N ALA A 18 -6.91 -4.73 -8.36
CA ALA A 18 -5.51 -5.12 -8.23
C ALA A 18 -5.21 -5.78 -6.87
N ILE A 19 -5.78 -5.26 -5.78
CA ILE A 19 -5.67 -5.88 -4.45
C ILE A 19 -6.40 -7.24 -4.42
N GLY A 20 -7.60 -7.32 -5.00
CA GLY A 20 -8.40 -8.55 -5.07
C GLY A 20 -7.67 -9.67 -5.83
N GLU A 21 -7.16 -9.37 -7.02
CA GLU A 21 -6.35 -10.30 -7.83
C GLU A 21 -5.08 -10.73 -7.07
N SER A 22 -4.45 -9.81 -6.34
CA SER A 22 -3.29 -10.14 -5.51
C SER A 22 -3.64 -11.14 -4.39
N VAL A 23 -4.80 -10.97 -3.75
CA VAL A 23 -5.28 -11.90 -2.71
C VAL A 23 -5.65 -13.26 -3.31
N VAL A 24 -6.29 -13.28 -4.49
CA VAL A 24 -6.63 -14.53 -5.19
C VAL A 24 -5.36 -15.30 -5.56
N SER A 25 -4.35 -14.62 -6.12
CA SER A 25 -3.06 -15.23 -6.46
C SER A 25 -2.33 -15.81 -5.25
N VAL A 26 -2.41 -15.13 -4.09
CA VAL A 26 -1.91 -15.64 -2.82
C VAL A 26 -2.71 -16.87 -2.35
N GLY A 27 -4.04 -16.84 -2.47
CA GLY A 27 -4.89 -17.98 -2.12
C GLY A 27 -4.62 -19.21 -2.98
N GLU A 28 -4.35 -19.01 -4.27
CA GLU A 28 -3.96 -20.07 -5.20
C GLU A 28 -2.60 -20.68 -4.83
N ALA A 29 -1.62 -19.85 -4.42
CA ALA A 29 -0.32 -20.34 -3.96
C ALA A 29 -0.45 -21.29 -2.76
N VAL A 30 -1.36 -20.97 -1.83
CA VAL A 30 -1.60 -21.78 -0.63
C VAL A 30 -2.45 -23.02 -0.93
N SER A 31 -3.37 -22.98 -1.91
CA SER A 31 -4.34 -24.05 -2.15
C SER A 31 -3.72 -25.36 -2.68
N HIS A 32 -2.50 -25.30 -3.19
CA HIS A 32 -1.80 -26.46 -3.77
C HIS A 32 -0.87 -27.16 -2.77
N SER A 33 -0.76 -26.64 -1.54
CA SER A 33 0.19 -27.08 -0.53
C SER A 33 -0.51 -27.69 0.69
N ALA A 34 0.21 -28.53 1.44
CA ALA A 34 -0.29 -29.01 2.72
C ALA A 34 -0.41 -27.82 3.68
N ILE A 35 -1.61 -27.54 4.16
CA ILE A 35 -1.85 -26.39 5.04
C ILE A 35 -1.27 -26.71 6.42
N ASP A 36 -0.18 -26.04 6.77
CA ASP A 36 0.44 -26.05 8.09
C ASP A 36 0.35 -24.67 8.77
N GLY A 37 0.77 -24.61 10.05
CA GLY A 37 0.70 -23.39 10.85
C GLY A 37 1.45 -22.19 10.24
N PRO A 38 2.73 -22.36 9.83
CA PRO A 38 3.50 -21.32 9.16
C PRO A 38 2.84 -20.76 7.90
N LEU A 39 2.36 -21.62 7.00
CA LEU A 39 1.72 -21.20 5.75
C LEU A 39 0.42 -20.44 6.02
N LEU A 40 -0.39 -20.92 6.96
CA LEU A 40 -1.61 -20.22 7.38
C LEU A 40 -1.30 -18.84 7.97
N GLY A 41 -0.25 -18.74 8.78
CA GLY A 41 0.23 -17.47 9.33
C GLY A 41 0.65 -16.49 8.21
N GLY A 42 1.41 -16.97 7.23
CA GLY A 42 1.80 -16.20 6.06
C GLY A 42 0.59 -15.70 5.24
N ALA A 43 -0.39 -16.56 5.00
CA ALA A 43 -1.62 -16.18 4.29
C ALA A 43 -2.42 -15.09 5.03
N LEU A 44 -2.55 -15.21 6.36
CA LEU A 44 -3.21 -14.20 7.19
C LEU A 44 -2.46 -12.86 7.18
N LEU A 45 -1.13 -12.87 7.18
CA LEU A 45 -0.32 -11.67 7.01
C LEU A 45 -0.55 -11.03 5.63
N GLY A 46 -0.62 -11.84 4.57
CA GLY A 46 -0.97 -11.37 3.22
C GLY A 46 -2.32 -10.66 3.16
N ILE A 47 -3.35 -11.23 3.80
CA ILE A 47 -4.68 -10.60 3.92
C ILE A 47 -4.60 -9.30 4.72
N ALA A 48 -3.89 -9.29 5.86
CA ALA A 48 -3.72 -8.10 6.68
C ALA A 48 -3.00 -6.97 5.90
N LEU A 49 -2.00 -7.33 5.10
CA LEU A 49 -1.29 -6.41 4.20
C LEU A 49 -2.24 -5.84 3.13
N ALA A 50 -3.07 -6.66 2.50
CA ALA A 50 -4.09 -6.21 1.54
C ALA A 50 -5.05 -5.18 2.16
N ILE A 51 -5.53 -5.43 3.38
CA ILE A 51 -6.39 -4.50 4.13
C ILE A 51 -5.65 -3.19 4.43
N ALA A 52 -4.37 -3.27 4.82
CA ALA A 52 -3.56 -2.09 5.13
C ALA A 52 -3.28 -1.23 3.89
N LEU A 53 -3.01 -1.85 2.74
CA LEU A 53 -2.90 -1.18 1.45
C LEU A 53 -4.21 -0.47 1.11
N TRP A 54 -5.33 -1.19 1.14
CA TRP A 54 -6.64 -0.61 0.87
C TRP A 54 -6.91 0.62 1.75
N ARG A 55 -6.67 0.51 3.06
CA ARG A 55 -6.87 1.60 4.02
C ARG A 55 -5.97 2.81 3.73
N THR A 56 -4.68 2.58 3.45
CA THR A 56 -3.72 3.67 3.20
C THR A 56 -4.00 4.40 1.88
N TYR A 57 -4.48 3.70 0.85
CA TYR A 57 -4.96 4.27 -0.41
C TYR A 57 -6.20 5.14 -0.20
N PHE A 58 -7.27 4.57 0.38
CA PHE A 58 -8.54 5.29 0.55
C PHE A 58 -8.39 6.53 1.43
N ASN A 59 -7.54 6.47 2.47
CA ASN A 59 -7.20 7.66 3.27
C ASN A 59 -6.52 8.74 2.43
N ALA A 60 -5.63 8.38 1.51
CA ALA A 60 -4.96 9.34 0.62
C ALA A 60 -5.96 9.98 -0.36
N ILE A 61 -6.83 9.16 -0.95
CA ILE A 61 -7.83 9.62 -1.92
C ILE A 61 -8.91 10.47 -1.27
N ALA A 62 -9.38 10.12 -0.06
CA ALA A 62 -10.35 10.93 0.68
C ALA A 62 -9.82 12.34 0.94
N VAL A 63 -8.56 12.44 1.36
CA VAL A 63 -7.85 13.73 1.54
C VAL A 63 -7.76 14.50 0.22
N ALA A 64 -7.46 13.82 -0.88
CA ALA A 64 -7.42 14.44 -2.21
C ALA A 64 -8.79 14.95 -2.66
N ALA A 65 -9.85 14.17 -2.45
CA ALA A 65 -11.21 14.54 -2.78
C ALA A 65 -11.70 15.78 -2.00
N GLU A 66 -11.37 15.88 -0.71
CA GLU A 66 -11.76 17.02 0.14
C GLU A 66 -11.14 18.35 -0.34
N HIS A 67 -9.85 18.37 -0.69
CA HIS A 67 -9.20 19.57 -1.26
C HIS A 67 -9.78 19.94 -2.64
N ARG A 68 -10.06 18.95 -3.50
CA ARG A 68 -10.62 19.18 -4.84
C ARG A 68 -12.03 19.78 -4.82
N LEU A 69 -12.79 19.61 -3.73
CA LEU A 69 -14.09 20.25 -3.54
C LEU A 69 -13.96 21.74 -3.20
N ARG A 70 -12.83 22.18 -2.63
CA ARG A 70 -12.65 23.56 -2.14
C ARG A 70 -11.96 24.50 -3.13
N GLU A 71 -11.04 24.02 -3.98
CA GLU A 71 -10.02 24.94 -4.55
C GLU A 71 -9.94 25.08 -6.09
N VAL A 72 -10.35 24.09 -6.90
CA VAL A 72 -9.95 24.09 -8.35
C VAL A 72 -11.13 24.33 -9.32
N ARG A 73 -11.06 25.44 -10.09
CA ARG A 73 -11.92 25.75 -11.25
C ARG A 73 -11.08 25.82 -12.54
N GLY A 74 -11.67 25.53 -13.70
CA GLY A 74 -11.03 25.72 -15.01
C GLY A 74 -10.07 24.61 -15.48
N ASP A 75 -9.14 24.95 -16.37
CA ASP A 75 -8.28 24.02 -17.15
C ASP A 75 -7.24 23.28 -16.30
N ASP A 76 -6.81 23.87 -15.19
CA ASP A 76 -5.95 23.23 -14.17
C ASP A 76 -6.61 21.98 -13.55
N ARG A 77 -7.94 21.92 -13.57
CA ARG A 77 -8.71 20.75 -13.11
C ARG A 77 -8.47 19.51 -13.98
N THR A 78 -8.35 19.70 -15.30
CA THR A 78 -8.18 18.63 -16.29
C THR A 78 -6.77 18.06 -16.23
N ARG A 79 -5.75 18.93 -16.14
CA ARG A 79 -4.35 18.53 -16.01
C ARG A 79 -4.09 17.78 -14.70
N MET A 80 -4.59 18.30 -13.59
CA MET A 80 -4.45 17.66 -12.28
C MET A 80 -5.24 16.34 -12.18
N ALA A 81 -6.37 16.21 -12.89
CA ALA A 81 -7.11 14.94 -12.99
C ALA A 81 -6.31 13.88 -13.77
N ARG A 82 -5.73 14.24 -14.93
CA ARG A 82 -4.88 13.33 -15.71
C ARG A 82 -3.65 12.88 -14.92
N ASP A 83 -2.91 13.79 -14.30
CA ASP A 83 -1.71 13.46 -13.53
C ASP A 83 -2.03 12.51 -12.37
N THR A 84 -3.11 12.79 -11.64
CA THR A 84 -3.54 12.01 -10.48
C THR A 84 -4.09 10.63 -10.86
N PHE A 85 -5.01 10.58 -11.82
CA PHE A 85 -5.81 9.38 -12.09
C PHE A 85 -5.23 8.51 -13.20
N THR A 86 -4.51 9.09 -14.16
CA THR A 86 -3.92 8.33 -15.28
C THR A 86 -2.47 7.99 -15.01
N TYR A 87 -1.65 8.95 -14.58
CA TYR A 87 -0.21 8.73 -14.46
C TYR A 87 0.22 8.18 -13.09
N LEU A 88 -0.36 8.68 -12.00
CA LEU A 88 -0.01 8.23 -10.65
C LEU A 88 -0.72 6.94 -10.22
N HIS A 89 -1.80 6.50 -10.87
CA HIS A 89 -2.41 5.20 -10.53
C HIS A 89 -1.62 4.01 -11.05
N LEU A 90 -0.97 4.13 -12.21
CA LEU A 90 -0.20 3.03 -12.81
C LEU A 90 0.97 2.58 -11.92
N PRO A 91 1.82 3.46 -11.36
CA PRO A 91 2.85 3.07 -10.40
C PRO A 91 2.30 2.44 -9.12
N ALA A 92 1.12 2.86 -8.65
CA ALA A 92 0.49 2.24 -7.48
C ALA A 92 0.06 0.79 -7.78
N VAL A 93 -0.56 0.57 -8.94
CA VAL A 93 -0.93 -0.78 -9.40
C VAL A 93 0.31 -1.63 -9.59
N ALA A 94 1.35 -1.11 -10.26
CA ALA A 94 2.61 -1.81 -10.44
C ALA A 94 3.25 -2.18 -9.08
N GLY A 95 3.25 -1.27 -8.11
CA GLY A 95 3.73 -1.53 -6.76
C GLY A 95 2.96 -2.64 -6.05
N ILE A 96 1.62 -2.66 -6.17
CA ILE A 96 0.77 -3.72 -5.62
C ILE A 96 1.10 -5.07 -6.27
N VAL A 97 1.21 -5.11 -7.61
CA VAL A 97 1.51 -6.35 -8.35
C VAL A 97 2.90 -6.87 -7.99
N MET A 98 3.92 -6.01 -7.96
CA MET A 98 5.27 -6.39 -7.52
C MET A 98 5.25 -6.94 -6.09
N LEU A 99 4.59 -6.24 -5.18
CA LEU A 99 4.43 -6.70 -3.80
C LEU A 99 3.76 -8.08 -3.74
N ALA A 100 2.70 -8.30 -4.52
CA ALA A 100 1.99 -9.57 -4.57
C ALA A 100 2.86 -10.71 -5.12
N VAL A 101 3.65 -10.45 -6.17
CA VAL A 101 4.61 -11.41 -6.71
C VAL A 101 5.65 -11.79 -5.65
N GLY A 102 6.24 -10.80 -4.97
CA GLY A 102 7.19 -11.05 -3.89
C GLY A 102 6.55 -11.88 -2.76
N LEU A 103 5.33 -11.53 -2.34
CA LEU A 103 4.60 -12.25 -1.31
C LEU A 103 4.29 -13.70 -1.70
N ARG A 104 3.87 -13.94 -2.95
CA ARG A 104 3.62 -15.29 -3.46
C ARG A 104 4.86 -16.17 -3.34
N VAL A 105 6.00 -15.68 -3.81
CA VAL A 105 7.27 -16.42 -3.68
C VAL A 105 7.62 -16.69 -2.21
N MET A 106 7.42 -15.73 -1.30
CA MET A 106 7.65 -15.97 0.14
C MET A 106 6.78 -17.09 0.69
N LEU A 107 5.53 -17.21 0.25
CA LEU A 107 4.63 -18.28 0.69
C LEU A 107 4.97 -19.63 0.08
N ASP A 108 5.42 -19.64 -1.18
CA ASP A 108 5.92 -20.85 -1.84
C ASP A 108 7.15 -21.41 -1.09
N GLU A 109 8.10 -20.55 -0.69
CA GLU A 109 9.27 -20.94 0.12
C GLU A 109 8.85 -21.49 1.51
N VAL A 110 7.82 -20.89 2.13
CA VAL A 110 7.28 -21.37 3.42
C VAL A 110 6.63 -22.74 3.24
N ALA A 111 5.84 -22.94 2.19
CA ALA A 111 5.17 -24.19 1.90
C ALA A 111 6.16 -25.33 1.57
N ALA A 112 7.30 -25.00 0.96
CA ALA A 112 8.35 -25.95 0.66
C ALA A 112 9.17 -26.39 1.89
N ASP A 113 8.92 -25.79 3.08
CA ASP A 113 9.78 -25.88 4.27
C ASP A 113 11.26 -25.65 3.91
N ALA A 114 11.48 -24.76 2.94
CA ALA A 114 12.80 -24.43 2.47
C ALA A 114 13.53 -23.69 3.60
N HIS A 115 14.44 -24.40 4.27
CA HIS A 115 15.40 -23.81 5.19
C HIS A 115 16.53 -23.07 4.45
N GLU A 116 16.44 -23.01 3.12
CA GLU A 116 17.37 -22.30 2.26
C GLU A 116 17.12 -20.78 2.25
N ASP A 117 18.13 -20.05 1.78
CA ASP A 117 18.11 -18.60 1.70
C ASP A 117 16.97 -18.12 0.79
N THR A 118 16.09 -17.29 1.35
CA THR A 118 15.01 -16.67 0.58
C THR A 118 15.60 -15.94 -0.65
N PRO A 119 15.08 -16.17 -1.87
CA PRO A 119 15.65 -15.57 -3.06
C PRO A 119 15.74 -14.05 -2.94
N ALA A 120 16.94 -13.50 -3.08
CA ALA A 120 17.20 -12.06 -2.94
C ALA A 120 16.27 -11.22 -3.84
N MET A 121 15.99 -11.70 -5.06
CA MET A 121 15.07 -11.06 -5.98
C MET A 121 13.63 -11.02 -5.46
N ALA A 122 13.17 -12.03 -4.74
CA ALA A 122 11.84 -12.05 -4.14
C ALA A 122 11.74 -11.03 -3.00
N VAL A 123 12.77 -10.93 -2.16
CA VAL A 123 12.88 -9.89 -1.12
C VAL A 123 12.84 -8.50 -1.77
N LEU A 124 13.72 -8.24 -2.75
CA LEU A 124 13.75 -6.95 -3.45
C LEU A 124 12.41 -6.62 -4.09
N THR A 125 11.74 -7.60 -4.70
CA THR A 125 10.44 -7.40 -5.37
C THR A 125 9.33 -7.04 -4.37
N LEU A 126 9.28 -7.72 -3.22
CA LEU A 126 8.35 -7.44 -2.13
C LEU A 126 8.55 -6.00 -1.59
N TYR A 127 9.78 -5.66 -1.20
CA TYR A 127 10.09 -4.37 -0.59
C TYR A 127 10.04 -3.21 -1.59
N ALA A 128 10.48 -3.42 -2.84
CA ALA A 128 10.38 -2.40 -3.88
C ALA A 128 8.92 -2.12 -4.27
N GLY A 129 8.08 -3.16 -4.36
CA GLY A 129 6.64 -2.98 -4.59
C GLY A 129 5.97 -2.19 -3.48
N ALA A 130 6.28 -2.53 -2.22
CA ALA A 130 5.85 -1.82 -1.03
C ALA A 130 6.24 -0.33 -1.04
N ALA A 131 7.52 -0.04 -1.35
CA ALA A 131 8.05 1.31 -1.39
C ALA A 131 7.46 2.11 -2.56
N LEU A 132 7.39 1.53 -3.76
CA LEU A 132 6.83 2.17 -4.95
C LEU A 132 5.38 2.59 -4.72
N TYR A 133 4.60 1.73 -4.08
CA TYR A 133 3.23 2.04 -3.69
C TYR A 133 3.16 3.28 -2.77
N LEU A 134 3.96 3.34 -1.70
CA LEU A 134 3.95 4.48 -0.77
C LEU A 134 4.51 5.77 -1.39
N LEU A 135 5.53 5.68 -2.23
CA LEU A 135 6.08 6.81 -2.99
C LEU A 135 5.00 7.39 -3.90
N THR A 136 4.24 6.52 -4.56
CA THR A 136 3.13 6.93 -5.42
C THR A 136 2.06 7.69 -4.64
N LEU A 137 1.65 7.19 -3.47
CA LEU A 137 0.69 7.91 -2.62
C LEU A 137 1.26 9.23 -2.07
N SER A 138 2.57 9.30 -1.83
CA SER A 138 3.24 10.52 -1.38
C SER A 138 3.31 11.57 -2.48
N ALA A 139 3.61 11.16 -3.71
CA ALA A 139 3.60 12.01 -4.89
C ALA A 139 2.18 12.52 -5.20
N LEU A 140 1.18 11.67 -5.05
CA LEU A 140 -0.23 12.06 -5.16
C LEU A 140 -0.58 13.16 -4.15
N ARG A 141 -0.18 13.01 -2.88
CA ARG A 141 -0.44 14.02 -1.86
C ARG A 141 0.31 15.32 -2.14
N TRP A 142 1.57 15.24 -2.58
CA TRP A 142 2.35 16.41 -2.94
C TRP A 142 1.67 17.22 -4.04
N ARG A 143 1.14 16.56 -5.07
CA ARG A 143 0.37 17.24 -6.13
C ARG A 143 -0.92 17.89 -5.64
N VAL A 144 -1.48 17.48 -4.51
CA VAL A 144 -2.75 17.99 -3.97
C VAL A 144 -2.56 19.09 -2.92
N ARG A 145 -1.51 19.02 -2.10
CA ARG A 145 -1.30 19.91 -0.94
C ARG A 145 0.00 20.70 -0.98
N ASP A 146 0.74 20.65 -2.09
CA ASP A 146 2.09 21.20 -2.26
C ASP A 146 3.13 20.75 -1.22
N HIS A 147 2.77 19.78 -0.36
CA HIS A 147 3.64 19.17 0.64
C HIS A 147 3.52 17.64 0.64
N PRO A 148 4.66 16.92 0.66
CA PRO A 148 4.65 15.47 0.72
C PRO A 148 4.23 14.94 2.10
N SER A 149 3.78 13.69 2.14
CA SER A 149 3.55 12.98 3.39
C SER A 149 4.88 12.49 3.97
N LEU A 150 5.53 13.30 4.82
CA LEU A 150 6.79 12.92 5.49
C LEU A 150 6.75 11.51 6.10
N PRO A 151 5.70 11.08 6.84
CA PRO A 151 5.66 9.72 7.39
C PRO A 151 5.73 8.62 6.32
N ARG A 152 5.11 8.83 5.15
CA ARG A 152 5.07 7.85 4.07
C ARG A 152 6.40 7.80 3.31
N LEU A 153 7.06 8.95 3.15
CA LEU A 153 8.41 9.01 2.58
C LEU A 153 9.44 8.34 3.49
N VAL A 154 9.37 8.57 4.80
CA VAL A 154 10.26 7.90 5.77
C VAL A 154 10.06 6.39 5.73
N VAL A 155 8.81 5.93 5.73
CA VAL A 155 8.52 4.49 5.62
C VAL A 155 8.96 3.92 4.27
N ALA A 156 8.78 4.63 3.16
CA ALA A 156 9.27 4.19 1.86
C ALA A 156 10.79 4.09 1.81
N ALA A 157 11.51 5.07 2.35
CA ALA A 157 12.97 5.04 2.44
C ALA A 157 13.44 3.89 3.34
N TRP A 158 12.77 3.68 4.48
CA TRP A 158 13.02 2.53 5.34
C TRP A 158 12.80 1.20 4.61
N LEU A 159 11.71 1.04 3.84
CA LEU A 159 11.45 -0.17 3.04
C LEU A 159 12.56 -0.43 2.02
N VAL A 160 13.04 0.61 1.33
CA VAL A 160 14.14 0.46 0.36
C VAL A 160 15.42 0.01 1.05
N LEU A 161 15.77 0.66 2.16
CA LEU A 161 16.97 0.30 2.94
C LEU A 161 16.86 -1.10 3.54
N ALA A 162 15.72 -1.42 4.14
CA ALA A 162 15.46 -2.74 4.71
C ALA A 162 15.51 -3.81 3.62
N GLY A 163 14.88 -3.60 2.48
CA GLY A 163 14.93 -4.55 1.35
C GLY A 163 16.35 -4.78 0.84
N ALA A 164 17.15 -3.71 0.71
CA ALA A 164 18.54 -3.83 0.26
C ALA A 164 19.41 -4.63 1.25
N VAL A 165 19.23 -4.42 2.57
CA VAL A 165 19.96 -5.16 3.60
C VAL A 165 19.47 -6.60 3.67
N LEU A 166 18.15 -6.82 3.74
CA LEU A 166 17.56 -8.13 3.94
C LEU A 166 17.75 -9.06 2.73
N ALA A 167 17.82 -8.51 1.52
CA ALA A 167 18.15 -9.28 0.32
C ALA A 167 19.59 -9.81 0.31
N ALA A 168 20.48 -9.25 1.14
CA ALA A 168 21.86 -9.69 1.29
C ALA A 168 22.08 -10.59 2.52
N THR A 169 21.01 -10.92 3.26
CA THR A 169 21.09 -11.69 4.51
C THR A 169 20.16 -12.90 4.48
N PRO A 170 20.54 -14.01 5.11
CA PRO A 170 19.69 -15.20 5.22
C PRO A 170 18.58 -14.95 6.23
N VAL A 171 17.43 -14.47 5.76
CA VAL A 171 16.27 -14.13 6.60
C VAL A 171 15.08 -14.94 6.14
N ALA A 172 14.42 -15.59 7.10
CA ALA A 172 13.27 -16.45 6.82
C ALA A 172 12.17 -15.69 6.03
N PRO A 173 11.47 -16.36 5.09
CA PRO A 173 10.45 -15.70 4.28
C PRO A 173 9.33 -15.05 5.12
N LEU A 174 8.87 -15.74 6.17
CA LEU A 174 7.85 -15.21 7.08
C LEU A 174 8.30 -13.94 7.82
N ALA A 175 9.60 -13.80 8.11
CA ALA A 175 10.11 -12.59 8.73
C ALA A 175 9.99 -11.40 7.77
N ASN A 176 10.34 -11.57 6.50
CA ASN A 176 10.16 -10.53 5.47
C ASN A 176 8.69 -10.10 5.33
N VAL A 177 7.77 -11.07 5.24
CA VAL A 177 6.32 -10.79 5.16
C VAL A 177 5.82 -10.07 6.41
N THR A 178 6.26 -10.50 7.59
CA THR A 178 5.90 -9.89 8.88
C THR A 178 6.39 -8.45 8.97
N ILE A 179 7.62 -8.17 8.55
CA ILE A 179 8.24 -6.84 8.57
C ILE A 179 7.45 -5.87 7.68
N VAL A 180 7.16 -6.26 6.43
CA VAL A 180 6.40 -5.43 5.49
C VAL A 180 4.98 -5.20 6.00
N THR A 181 4.29 -6.26 6.42
CA THR A 181 2.92 -6.19 6.93
C THR A 181 2.82 -5.35 8.19
N GLY A 182 3.70 -5.58 9.17
CA GLY A 182 3.76 -4.83 10.42
C GLY A 182 4.02 -3.34 10.19
N THR A 183 4.84 -3.01 9.19
CA THR A 183 5.09 -1.61 8.81
C THR A 183 3.85 -0.95 8.24
N PHE A 184 3.15 -1.61 7.32
CA PHE A 184 1.91 -1.07 6.75
C PHE A 184 0.82 -0.92 7.79
N LEU A 185 0.67 -1.89 8.70
CA LEU A 185 -0.27 -1.82 9.81
C LEU A 185 0.07 -0.69 10.78
N SER A 186 1.37 -0.50 11.09
CA SER A 186 1.85 0.59 11.93
C SER A 186 1.55 1.95 11.29
N LEU A 187 1.82 2.10 9.99
CA LEU A 187 1.51 3.32 9.24
C LEU A 187 0.00 3.58 9.19
N ALA A 188 -0.81 2.54 8.91
CA ALA A 188 -2.26 2.65 8.87
C ALA A 188 -2.86 3.04 10.22
N THR A 189 -2.31 2.51 11.31
CA THR A 189 -2.71 2.82 12.69
C THR A 189 -2.27 4.22 13.10
N PHE A 190 -1.05 4.62 12.74
CA PHE A 190 -0.55 5.97 12.93
C PHE A 190 -1.41 7.01 12.22
N ASP A 191 -1.79 6.76 10.96
CA ASP A 191 -2.72 7.61 10.20
C ASP A 191 -4.07 7.69 10.94
N ALA A 192 -4.64 6.57 11.36
CA ALA A 192 -5.92 6.53 12.08
C ALA A 192 -5.90 7.36 13.38
N TRP A 193 -4.83 7.21 14.17
CA TRP A 193 -4.65 7.95 15.41
C TRP A 193 -4.47 9.46 15.17
N ARG A 194 -3.74 9.84 14.11
CA ARG A 194 -3.53 11.24 13.74
C ARG A 194 -4.84 11.92 13.33
N TYR A 195 -5.66 11.28 12.49
CA TYR A 195 -6.94 11.87 12.04
C TYR A 195 -8.02 11.85 13.13
N GLY A 196 -8.07 10.82 13.99
CA GLY A 196 -9.01 10.75 15.11
C GLY A 196 -8.81 11.83 16.19
N ARG A 197 -7.60 12.36 16.33
CA ARG A 197 -7.33 13.48 17.26
C ARG A 197 -7.84 14.82 16.74
N PHE A 198 -7.85 15.05 15.42
CA PHE A 198 -8.31 16.32 14.85
C PHE A 198 -9.82 16.54 15.02
N THR A 199 -10.64 15.50 14.90
CA THR A 199 -12.10 15.58 15.10
C THR A 199 -12.50 15.83 16.56
N ARG A 200 -11.70 15.36 17.54
CA ARG A 200 -11.94 15.67 18.97
C ARG A 200 -11.66 17.13 19.32
N VAL A 201 -10.63 17.73 18.73
CA VAL A 201 -10.27 19.13 19.00
C VAL A 201 -11.29 20.12 18.42
N LEU A 202 -11.91 19.81 17.28
CA LEU A 202 -12.96 20.65 16.68
C LEU A 202 -14.28 20.61 17.46
N ARG A 203 -14.69 19.45 17.99
CA ARG A 203 -15.89 19.35 18.85
C ARG A 203 -15.80 20.15 20.14
N LEU A 204 -14.59 20.39 20.66
CA LEU A 204 -14.37 21.19 21.86
C LEU A 204 -14.33 22.70 21.58
N ARG A 205 -14.25 23.11 20.31
CA ARG A 205 -14.36 24.53 19.89
C ARG A 205 -15.78 24.98 19.57
N ASP A 206 -16.66 24.04 19.20
CA ASP A 206 -18.08 24.36 18.92
C ASP A 206 -18.97 24.35 20.18
N THR A 207 -18.39 24.07 21.36
CA THR A 207 -19.10 23.98 22.66
C THR A 207 -18.74 25.10 23.63
N ASN A 208 -18.03 26.14 23.17
CA ASN A 208 -17.66 27.33 23.92
C ASN A 208 -17.91 28.57 23.08
#